data_AF-A0A820B1Y3-F1
#
_entry.id   AF-A0A820B1Y3-F1
#
_cell.length_a   1.000
_cell.length_b   1.000
_cell.length_c   1.000
_cell.angle_alpha   90.00
_cell.angle_beta   90.00
_cell.angle_gamma   90.00
#
_symmetry.space_group_name_H-M   'P 1'
#
loop_
_entity.id
_entity.type
_entity.pdbx_description
1 polymer ?
#
loop_
_entity_poly.entity_id
_entity_poly.type
_entity_poly.pdbx_seq_one_letter_code
_entity_poly.pdbx_strand_id
1 'polypeptide(L)'
;MAIEGLAMASVDRVNVHEVIKYLKNDQDQVNGKTALEIIDLIAKDQRFNDKVFYDDEATKADKLLERGGGPLIAEYANMWKCDLDDLRRAGILVNAAVIKPKKALRLDFFLMHATTSCLFLNLFVQSFKKKENQISFLKAKFAIDLLYYVARGRPELNLNYLLNEYQVSKEHSYSDAQNPWLPLVDKSLTHRDEHVPKAIRSLVYAEKFDNAQGKDKLPYLKIAQMIMDTLFPDDEKDWTHEGIGWDEYWKTVEDI
;
A
#
# COMPACT_ATOMS: atom_id res chain seq x y z
N MET A 1 0.20 -1.06 21.81
CA MET A 1 -0.19 -1.15 20.39
C MET A 1 0.33 0.06 19.61
N ALA A 2 1.65 0.21 19.39
CA ALA A 2 2.20 1.44 18.80
C ALA A 2 3.34 1.24 17.77
N ILE A 3 3.65 0.02 17.31
CA ILE A 3 4.85 -0.18 16.46
C ILE A 3 4.62 -1.13 15.27
N GLU A 4 3.37 -1.33 14.81
CA GLU A 4 3.14 -2.31 13.73
C GLU A 4 3.21 -1.77 12.29
N GLY A 5 3.05 -0.46 12.08
CA GLY A 5 3.26 0.14 10.75
C GLY A 5 4.72 0.12 10.28
N LEU A 6 5.67 -0.03 11.21
CA LEU A 6 7.08 -0.38 10.93
C LEU A 6 7.37 -1.86 11.15
N ALA A 7 6.43 -2.63 11.74
CA ALA A 7 6.68 -4.02 12.08
C ALA A 7 6.88 -4.87 10.84
N MET A 8 6.29 -4.60 9.68
CA MET A 8 6.66 -5.38 8.49
C MET A 8 8.16 -5.26 8.13
N ALA A 9 8.84 -4.16 8.45
CA ALA A 9 10.31 -4.08 8.32
C ALA A 9 11.06 -4.56 9.58
N SER A 10 10.38 -4.66 10.73
CA SER A 10 10.98 -4.97 12.05
C SER A 10 10.70 -6.40 12.56
N VAL A 11 9.72 -7.09 11.98
CA VAL A 11 9.26 -8.46 12.31
C VAL A 11 9.41 -9.41 11.13
N ASP A 12 9.54 -8.89 9.90
CA ASP A 12 9.81 -9.71 8.74
C ASP A 12 11.31 -9.98 8.64
N ARG A 13 11.67 -11.24 8.34
CA ARG A 13 13.07 -11.69 8.27
C ARG A 13 13.75 -11.26 6.97
N VAL A 14 13.04 -10.49 6.15
CA VAL A 14 13.51 -10.00 4.85
C VAL A 14 14.78 -9.19 5.01
N ASN A 15 15.80 -9.51 4.21
CA ASN A 15 17.10 -8.86 4.25
C ASN A 15 17.07 -7.47 3.59
N VAL A 16 16.28 -6.55 4.15
CA VAL A 16 16.03 -5.20 3.62
C VAL A 16 17.30 -4.35 3.47
N HIS A 17 18.39 -4.74 4.14
CA HIS A 17 19.72 -4.17 3.91
C HIS A 17 20.15 -4.24 2.43
N GLU A 18 19.73 -5.27 1.69
CA GLU A 18 19.99 -5.41 0.25
C GLU A 18 19.33 -4.33 -0.62
N VAL A 19 18.39 -3.55 -0.06
CA VAL A 19 17.84 -2.34 -0.67
C VAL A 19 18.49 -1.10 -0.07
N ILE A 20 18.47 -1.00 1.27
CA ILE A 20 18.82 0.23 2.00
C ILE A 20 20.26 0.69 1.71
N LYS A 21 21.21 -0.25 1.55
CA LYS A 21 22.62 0.08 1.28
C LYS A 21 22.86 0.85 -0.03
N TYR A 22 21.90 0.83 -0.95
CA TYR A 22 21.96 1.52 -2.24
C TYR A 22 21.15 2.83 -2.25
N LEU A 23 20.48 3.18 -1.16
CA LEU A 23 19.76 4.45 -1.06
C LEU A 23 20.74 5.61 -0.86
N LYS A 24 20.51 6.69 -1.60
CA LYS A 24 21.30 7.90 -1.53
C LYS A 24 20.65 8.88 -0.56
N ASN A 25 21.44 9.41 0.37
CA ASN A 25 21.03 10.45 1.30
C ASN A 25 21.14 11.86 0.68
N ASP A 26 20.80 11.97 -0.61
CA ASP A 26 20.84 13.23 -1.33
C ASP A 26 19.66 14.10 -0.86
N GLN A 27 19.93 15.39 -0.62
CA GLN A 27 18.93 16.40 -0.26
C GLN A 27 17.82 16.49 -1.32
N ASP A 28 16.65 17.03 -0.92
CA ASP A 28 15.43 17.20 -1.72
C ASP A 28 15.68 17.24 -3.22
N GLN A 29 15.20 16.22 -3.94
CA GLN A 29 15.20 16.26 -5.40
C GLN A 29 14.05 17.16 -5.84
N VAL A 30 14.32 18.46 -5.95
CA VAL A 30 13.34 19.49 -6.38
C VAL A 30 12.71 19.13 -7.74
N ASN A 31 13.43 18.39 -8.59
CA ASN A 31 12.96 17.86 -9.88
C ASN A 31 12.74 16.32 -9.86
N GLY A 32 12.59 15.73 -8.69
CA GLY A 32 12.33 14.30 -8.52
C GLY A 32 10.92 13.91 -8.96
N LYS A 33 10.71 12.62 -9.21
CA LYS A 33 9.42 12.04 -9.58
C LYS A 33 8.50 11.93 -8.36
N THR A 34 7.21 11.94 -8.61
CA THR A 34 6.19 11.53 -7.63
C THR A 34 6.24 10.02 -7.39
N ALA A 35 5.68 9.57 -6.26
CA ALA A 35 5.60 8.16 -5.92
C ALA A 35 4.77 7.37 -6.95
N LEU A 36 3.69 7.96 -7.48
CA LEU A 36 2.87 7.33 -8.51
C LEU A 36 3.59 7.21 -9.86
N GLU A 37 4.35 8.23 -10.28
CA GLU A 37 5.20 8.10 -11.48
C GLU A 37 6.23 6.98 -11.33
N ILE A 38 6.79 6.81 -10.12
CA ILE A 38 7.74 5.73 -9.84
C ILE A 38 7.06 4.36 -9.88
N ILE A 39 5.86 4.25 -9.31
CA ILE A 39 5.06 3.01 -9.37
C ILE A 39 4.72 2.65 -10.83
N ASP A 40 4.34 3.63 -11.67
CA ASP A 40 4.08 3.39 -13.10
C ASP A 40 5.33 2.93 -13.85
N LEU A 41 6.50 3.52 -13.54
CA LEU A 41 7.76 3.14 -14.16
C LEU A 41 8.24 1.75 -13.73
N ILE A 42 8.21 1.43 -12.43
CA ILE A 42 8.67 0.14 -11.91
C ILE A 42 7.75 -1.01 -12.35
N ALA A 43 6.45 -0.73 -12.52
CA ALA A 43 5.48 -1.70 -13.03
C ALA A 43 5.85 -2.20 -14.43
N LYS A 44 6.42 -1.32 -15.27
CA LYS A 44 6.80 -1.62 -16.67
C LYS A 44 8.23 -2.15 -16.82
N ASP A 45 9.01 -2.21 -15.76
CA ASP A 45 10.43 -2.54 -15.84
C ASP A 45 10.67 -4.05 -16.00
N GLN A 46 11.05 -4.47 -17.20
CA GLN A 46 11.29 -5.88 -17.51
C GLN A 46 12.47 -6.49 -16.74
N ARG A 47 13.35 -5.68 -16.12
CA ARG A 47 14.46 -6.16 -15.29
C ARG A 47 14.02 -6.96 -14.06
N PHE A 48 12.73 -6.89 -13.68
CA PHE A 48 12.16 -7.67 -12.58
C PHE A 48 11.53 -9.00 -13.00
N ASN A 49 11.41 -9.29 -14.30
CA ASN A 49 10.67 -10.46 -14.80
C ASN A 49 11.28 -11.82 -14.40
N ASP A 50 12.58 -11.85 -14.10
CA ASP A 50 13.32 -13.03 -13.66
C ASP A 50 13.67 -12.98 -12.16
N LYS A 51 13.16 -11.98 -11.43
CA LYS A 51 13.54 -11.71 -10.03
C LYS A 51 12.55 -12.26 -9.03
N VAL A 52 11.29 -12.38 -9.39
CA VAL A 52 10.24 -12.93 -8.53
C VAL A 52 9.23 -13.66 -9.39
N PHE A 53 8.69 -14.76 -8.86
CA PHE A 53 7.71 -15.62 -9.53
C PHE A 53 6.52 -15.88 -8.62
N TYR A 54 5.38 -16.27 -9.19
CA TYR A 54 4.21 -16.67 -8.43
C TYR A 54 4.52 -17.81 -7.44
N ASP A 55 5.29 -18.80 -7.88
CA ASP A 55 5.65 -20.01 -7.11
C ASP A 55 6.69 -19.76 -5.99
N ASP A 56 7.16 -18.52 -5.79
CA ASP A 56 7.99 -18.18 -4.62
C ASP A 56 7.15 -18.10 -3.31
N GLU A 57 5.83 -18.29 -3.40
CA GLU A 57 4.87 -18.38 -2.28
C GLU A 57 5.02 -17.22 -1.27
N ALA A 58 5.21 -17.53 0.02
CA ALA A 58 5.39 -16.55 1.09
C ALA A 58 6.76 -15.86 1.07
N THR A 59 7.73 -16.36 0.28
CA THR A 59 9.12 -15.88 0.24
C THR A 59 9.42 -14.93 -0.92
N LYS A 60 8.40 -14.44 -1.63
CA LYS A 60 8.53 -13.56 -2.81
C LYS A 60 9.47 -12.36 -2.59
N ALA A 61 9.39 -11.69 -1.42
CA ALA A 61 10.26 -10.56 -1.11
C ALA A 61 11.72 -10.99 -0.90
N ASP A 62 11.96 -12.10 -0.21
CA ASP A 62 13.32 -12.66 -0.04
C ASP A 62 13.92 -13.06 -1.39
N LYS A 63 13.16 -13.78 -2.22
CA LYS A 63 13.60 -14.24 -3.53
C LYS A 63 13.92 -13.09 -4.48
N LEU A 64 13.13 -12.03 -4.44
CA LEU A 64 13.40 -10.78 -5.15
C LEU A 64 14.76 -10.18 -4.75
N LEU A 65 15.09 -10.16 -3.47
CA LEU A 65 16.38 -9.66 -2.99
C LEU A 65 17.54 -10.60 -3.33
N GLU A 66 17.39 -11.90 -3.10
CA GLU A 66 18.39 -12.94 -3.43
C GLU A 66 18.78 -12.92 -4.91
N ARG A 67 17.83 -12.61 -5.80
CA ARG A 67 18.05 -12.55 -7.26
C ARG A 67 18.49 -11.17 -7.77
N GLY A 68 18.79 -10.23 -6.87
CA GLY A 68 19.37 -8.93 -7.21
C GLY A 68 18.37 -7.81 -7.49
N GLY A 69 17.13 -7.91 -7.01
CA GLY A 69 16.13 -6.84 -7.12
C GLY A 69 16.41 -5.62 -6.26
N GLY A 70 17.21 -5.76 -5.20
CA GLY A 70 17.50 -4.69 -4.24
C GLY A 70 18.09 -3.40 -4.85
N PRO A 71 19.19 -3.49 -5.64
CA PRO A 71 19.73 -2.33 -6.36
C PRO A 71 18.72 -1.65 -7.30
N LEU A 72 17.87 -2.43 -7.98
CA LEU A 72 16.86 -1.91 -8.91
C LEU A 72 15.77 -1.14 -8.15
N ILE A 73 15.28 -1.68 -7.03
CA ILE A 73 14.31 -1.00 -6.17
C ILE A 73 14.90 0.33 -5.66
N ALA A 74 16.15 0.31 -5.21
CA ALA A 74 16.83 1.51 -4.74
C ALA A 74 17.03 2.54 -5.86
N GLU A 75 17.29 2.12 -7.10
CA GLU A 75 17.35 3.01 -8.28
C GLU A 75 16.07 3.85 -8.41
N TYR A 76 14.91 3.20 -8.33
CA TYR A 76 13.60 3.86 -8.39
C TYR A 76 13.33 4.76 -7.17
N ALA A 77 13.57 4.26 -5.96
CA ALA A 77 13.40 5.05 -4.74
C ALA A 77 14.29 6.31 -4.73
N ASN A 78 15.47 6.24 -5.35
CA ASN A 78 16.38 7.38 -5.49
C ASN A 78 15.93 8.42 -6.52
N MET A 79 14.94 8.15 -7.37
CA MET A 79 14.34 9.15 -8.28
C MET A 79 13.26 9.99 -7.60
N TRP A 80 12.85 9.61 -6.39
CA TRP A 80 11.70 10.18 -5.71
C TRP A 80 12.00 11.55 -5.11
N LYS A 81 11.07 12.49 -5.29
CA LYS A 81 11.13 13.84 -4.70
C LYS A 81 11.08 13.83 -3.16
N CYS A 82 10.67 12.73 -2.55
CA CYS A 82 10.63 12.51 -1.10
C CYS A 82 9.63 13.42 -0.36
N ASP A 83 8.38 13.40 -0.81
CA ASP A 83 7.27 14.13 -0.17
C ASP A 83 6.38 13.21 0.68
N LEU A 84 6.07 13.64 1.90
CA LEU A 84 5.35 12.80 2.86
C LEU A 84 3.89 12.54 2.47
N ASP A 85 3.22 13.52 1.86
CA ASP A 85 1.82 13.36 1.43
C ASP A 85 1.72 12.47 0.18
N ASP A 86 2.65 12.66 -0.76
CA ASP A 86 2.85 11.82 -1.94
C ASP A 86 3.03 10.33 -1.56
N LEU A 87 3.83 10.03 -0.53
CA LEU A 87 4.00 8.66 -0.03
C LEU A 87 2.69 8.05 0.52
N ARG A 88 1.93 8.82 1.31
CA ARG A 88 0.64 8.35 1.85
C ARG A 88 -0.34 8.02 0.75
N ARG A 89 -0.47 8.94 -0.21
CA ARG A 89 -1.41 8.80 -1.33
C ARG A 89 -1.05 7.59 -2.18
N ALA A 90 0.23 7.40 -2.49
CA ALA A 90 0.70 6.22 -3.19
C ALA A 90 0.42 4.92 -2.43
N GLY A 91 0.74 4.87 -1.13
CA GLY A 91 0.49 3.68 -0.30
C GLY A 91 -0.99 3.31 -0.16
N ILE A 92 -1.89 4.30 -0.19
CA ILE A 92 -3.35 4.08 -0.21
C ILE A 92 -3.80 3.53 -1.56
N LEU A 93 -3.31 4.09 -2.65
CA LEU A 93 -3.66 3.64 -4.01
C LEU A 93 -3.13 2.23 -4.31
N VAL A 94 -1.92 1.89 -3.86
CA VAL A 94 -1.36 0.53 -4.03
C VAL A 94 -2.15 -0.53 -3.26
N ASN A 95 -2.88 -0.16 -2.22
CA ASN A 95 -3.80 -1.08 -1.52
C ASN A 95 -5.19 -1.11 -2.18
N ALA A 96 -5.72 0.05 -2.59
CA ALA A 96 -7.13 0.20 -2.95
C ALA A 96 -7.44 0.17 -4.46
N ALA A 97 -6.46 0.43 -5.33
CA ALA A 97 -6.67 0.51 -6.78
C ALA A 97 -6.18 -0.74 -7.52
N VAL A 98 -5.57 -1.69 -6.82
CA VAL A 98 -5.03 -2.94 -7.36
C VAL A 98 -6.13 -3.99 -7.55
N ILE A 99 -7.12 -3.66 -8.38
CA ILE A 99 -8.34 -4.45 -8.59
C ILE A 99 -8.33 -5.05 -9.98
N LYS A 100 -8.67 -6.33 -10.10
CA LYS A 100 -8.91 -6.99 -11.39
C LYS A 100 -10.38 -6.81 -11.77
N PRO A 101 -10.69 -6.11 -12.88
CA PRO A 101 -12.08 -5.95 -13.33
C PRO A 101 -12.76 -7.30 -13.54
N LYS A 102 -14.05 -7.38 -13.22
CA LYS A 102 -14.90 -8.59 -13.34
C LYS A 102 -14.52 -9.75 -12.41
N LYS A 103 -13.60 -9.54 -11.47
CA LYS A 103 -13.29 -10.49 -10.41
C LYS A 103 -13.82 -10.00 -9.08
N ALA A 104 -14.13 -10.94 -8.18
CA ALA A 104 -14.43 -10.61 -6.80
C ALA A 104 -13.29 -9.78 -6.17
N LEU A 105 -13.65 -8.79 -5.34
CA LEU A 105 -12.67 -7.92 -4.69
C LEU A 105 -11.69 -8.74 -3.84
N ARG A 106 -10.41 -8.39 -3.96
CA ARG A 106 -9.31 -8.96 -3.17
C ARG A 106 -8.35 -7.84 -2.80
N LEU A 107 -7.95 -7.83 -1.54
CA LEU A 107 -6.98 -6.89 -0.98
C LEU A 107 -5.78 -7.68 -0.46
N ASP A 108 -4.58 -7.19 -0.71
CA ASP A 108 -3.35 -7.95 -0.48
C ASP A 108 -2.76 -7.70 0.91
N PHE A 109 -2.34 -8.79 1.57
CA PHE A 109 -1.81 -8.74 2.93
C PHE A 109 -0.54 -7.90 3.07
N PHE A 110 0.28 -7.84 2.04
CA PHE A 110 1.53 -7.10 2.10
C PHE A 110 1.31 -5.64 1.69
N LEU A 111 0.48 -5.40 0.68
CA LEU A 111 0.25 -4.05 0.18
C LEU A 111 -0.57 -3.16 1.11
N MET A 112 -1.49 -3.72 1.92
CA MET A 112 -2.21 -2.88 2.87
C MET A 112 -1.29 -2.25 3.93
N HIS A 113 -0.09 -2.80 4.15
CA HIS A 113 0.87 -2.21 5.08
C HIS A 113 1.38 -0.84 4.63
N ALA A 114 1.38 -0.57 3.31
CA ALA A 114 1.62 0.76 2.79
C ALA A 114 0.55 1.75 3.32
N THR A 115 -0.72 1.34 3.33
CA THR A 115 -1.83 2.11 3.94
C THR A 115 -1.73 2.18 5.47
N THR A 116 -1.53 1.07 6.17
CA THR A 116 -1.56 1.05 7.65
C THR A 116 -0.40 1.81 8.28
N SER A 117 0.74 1.88 7.58
CA SER A 117 1.90 2.67 8.01
C SER A 117 1.62 4.19 8.08
N CYS A 118 0.64 4.70 7.33
CA CYS A 118 0.29 6.12 7.27
C CYS A 118 -0.02 6.73 8.65
N LEU A 119 -0.53 5.93 9.59
CA LEU A 119 -0.77 6.33 10.98
C LEU A 119 0.47 6.84 11.70
N PHE A 120 1.64 6.30 11.34
CA PHE A 120 2.88 6.52 12.08
C PHE A 120 3.87 7.42 11.34
N LEU A 121 3.72 7.59 10.02
CA LEU A 121 4.68 8.34 9.21
C LEU A 121 4.93 9.76 9.74
N ASN A 122 3.87 10.49 10.08
CA ASN A 122 4.00 11.84 10.66
C ASN A 122 4.79 11.81 11.98
N LEU A 123 4.47 10.85 12.85
CA LEU A 123 5.11 10.73 14.17
C LEU A 123 6.60 10.44 14.04
N PHE A 124 6.99 9.52 13.14
CA PHE A 124 8.40 9.23 12.88
C PHE A 124 9.13 10.43 12.27
N VAL A 125 8.58 11.05 11.24
CA VAL A 125 9.18 12.25 10.61
C VAL A 125 9.39 13.35 11.65
N GLN A 126 8.40 13.64 12.48
CA GLN A 126 8.50 14.66 13.54
C GLN A 126 9.49 14.29 14.65
N SER A 127 9.75 13.00 14.88
CA SER A 127 10.72 12.55 15.89
C SER A 127 12.17 12.78 15.48
N PHE A 128 12.45 12.88 14.18
CA PHE A 128 13.80 13.13 13.68
C PHE A 128 14.13 14.63 13.69
N LYS A 129 15.15 15.01 14.47
CA LYS A 129 15.62 16.41 14.56
C LYS A 129 16.27 16.93 13.28
N LYS A 130 16.93 16.05 12.53
CA LYS A 130 17.67 16.38 11.32
C LYS A 130 16.82 16.07 10.09
N LYS A 131 16.75 17.00 9.13
CA LYS A 131 16.01 16.82 7.89
C LYS A 131 16.55 15.65 7.08
N GLU A 132 17.85 15.42 7.11
CA GLU A 132 18.51 14.29 6.43
C GLU A 132 18.00 12.93 6.96
N ASN A 133 17.70 12.83 8.26
CA ASN A 133 17.15 11.62 8.85
C ASN A 133 15.67 11.42 8.46
N GLN A 134 14.91 12.51 8.34
CA GLN A 134 13.53 12.46 7.84
C GLN A 134 13.51 11.95 6.39
N ILE A 135 14.36 12.50 5.53
CA ILE A 135 14.50 12.09 4.13
C ILE A 135 14.95 10.63 4.05
N SER A 136 15.96 10.24 4.83
CA SER A 136 16.45 8.85 4.87
C SER A 136 15.36 7.87 5.28
N PHE A 137 14.57 8.21 6.30
CA PHE A 137 13.44 7.40 6.75
C PHE A 137 12.38 7.24 5.67
N LEU A 138 11.97 8.35 5.03
CA LEU A 138 10.94 8.33 4.00
C LEU A 138 11.40 7.54 2.77
N LYS A 139 12.63 7.75 2.30
CA LYS A 139 13.21 6.97 1.19
C LYS A 139 13.29 5.49 1.52
N ALA A 140 13.74 5.14 2.73
CA ALA A 140 13.77 3.75 3.16
C ALA A 140 12.37 3.14 3.17
N LYS A 141 11.38 3.83 3.75
CA LYS A 141 10.00 3.37 3.77
C LYS A 141 9.43 3.19 2.35
N PHE A 142 9.62 4.17 1.47
CA PHE A 142 9.14 4.06 0.10
C PHE A 142 9.82 2.91 -0.66
N ALA A 143 11.12 2.69 -0.45
CA ALA A 143 11.83 1.56 -1.03
C ALA A 143 11.27 0.21 -0.54
N ILE A 144 10.85 0.10 0.73
CA ILE A 144 10.16 -1.09 1.24
C ILE A 144 8.76 -1.25 0.63
N ASP A 145 8.01 -0.17 0.44
CA ASP A 145 6.72 -0.25 -0.26
C ASP A 145 6.89 -0.73 -1.70
N LEU A 146 7.93 -0.25 -2.40
CA LEU A 146 8.29 -0.71 -3.74
C LEU A 146 8.74 -2.17 -3.75
N LEU A 147 9.51 -2.60 -2.74
CA LEU A 147 9.92 -4.01 -2.59
C LEU A 147 8.70 -4.92 -2.54
N TYR A 148 7.73 -4.63 -1.68
CA TYR A 148 6.52 -5.43 -1.59
C TYR A 148 5.67 -5.30 -2.86
N TYR A 149 5.47 -4.10 -3.39
CA TYR A 149 4.77 -3.91 -4.67
C TYR A 149 5.33 -4.80 -5.79
N VAL A 150 6.64 -4.86 -5.94
CA VAL A 150 7.30 -5.74 -6.92
C VAL A 150 7.12 -7.21 -6.55
N ALA A 151 7.34 -7.57 -5.29
CA ALA A 151 7.17 -8.94 -4.80
C ALA A 151 5.74 -9.47 -5.05
N ARG A 152 4.73 -8.59 -5.00
CA ARG A 152 3.32 -8.94 -5.26
C ARG A 152 2.96 -9.02 -6.75
N GLY A 153 3.94 -8.93 -7.65
CA GLY A 153 3.74 -9.07 -9.10
C GLY A 153 3.45 -7.75 -9.82
N ARG A 154 3.71 -6.59 -9.19
CA ARG A 154 3.48 -5.26 -9.78
C ARG A 154 2.06 -5.07 -10.34
N PRO A 155 1.02 -5.27 -9.50
CA PRO A 155 -0.36 -5.15 -9.93
C PRO A 155 -0.65 -3.77 -10.54
N GLU A 156 -1.47 -3.75 -11.59
CA GLU A 156 -1.92 -2.52 -12.24
C GLU A 156 -2.84 -1.71 -11.32
N LEU A 157 -2.66 -0.39 -11.30
CA LEU A 157 -3.53 0.53 -10.55
C LEU A 157 -4.75 0.91 -11.40
N ASN A 158 -5.87 0.24 -11.17
CA ASN A 158 -7.14 0.51 -11.84
C ASN A 158 -7.94 1.64 -11.15
N LEU A 159 -7.45 2.87 -11.30
CA LEU A 159 -8.07 4.08 -10.75
C LEU A 159 -9.48 4.30 -11.30
N ASN A 160 -9.72 4.02 -12.58
CA ASN A 160 -11.03 4.18 -13.17
C ASN A 160 -12.06 3.27 -12.49
N TYR A 161 -11.70 2.02 -12.24
CA TYR A 161 -12.56 1.09 -11.54
C TYR A 161 -12.87 1.59 -10.12
N LEU A 162 -11.85 1.95 -9.33
CA LEU A 162 -12.02 2.48 -7.98
C LEU A 162 -12.94 3.71 -7.95
N LEU A 163 -12.72 4.67 -8.85
CA LEU A 163 -13.45 5.94 -8.86
C LEU A 163 -14.87 5.79 -9.41
N ASN A 164 -15.04 5.10 -10.54
CA ASN A 164 -16.24 5.18 -11.35
C ASN A 164 -17.06 3.89 -11.41
N GLU A 165 -16.43 2.72 -11.33
CA GLU A 165 -17.13 1.43 -11.54
C GLU A 165 -17.53 0.78 -10.22
N TYR A 166 -16.63 0.78 -9.23
CA TYR A 166 -16.88 0.21 -7.92
C TYR A 166 -18.07 0.88 -7.23
N GLN A 167 -19.05 0.07 -6.82
CA GLN A 167 -20.22 0.50 -6.06
C GLN A 167 -20.12 -0.04 -4.64
N VAL A 168 -20.27 0.86 -3.68
CA VAL A 168 -20.31 0.51 -2.26
C VAL A 168 -21.57 -0.30 -1.97
N SER A 169 -21.43 -1.38 -1.20
CA SER A 169 -22.58 -2.18 -0.79
C SER A 169 -23.56 -1.36 0.06
N LYS A 170 -24.83 -1.78 0.07
CA LYS A 170 -25.84 -1.14 0.94
C LYS A 170 -25.52 -1.31 2.43
N GLU A 171 -24.78 -2.35 2.80
CA GLU A 171 -24.45 -2.66 4.19
C GLU A 171 -23.46 -1.65 4.79
N HIS A 172 -22.48 -1.21 3.99
CA HIS A 172 -21.42 -0.31 4.45
C HIS A 172 -21.51 1.11 3.88
N SER A 173 -22.58 1.45 3.14
CA SER A 173 -22.74 2.79 2.56
C SER A 173 -22.90 3.89 3.61
N TYR A 174 -23.63 3.59 4.70
CA TYR A 174 -23.98 4.51 5.79
C TYR A 174 -24.42 5.91 5.31
N SER A 175 -25.12 5.97 4.17
CA SER A 175 -25.49 7.24 3.49
C SER A 175 -26.32 8.17 4.38
N ASP A 176 -27.07 7.60 5.32
CA ASP A 176 -27.98 8.33 6.20
C ASP A 176 -27.32 8.75 7.52
N ALA A 177 -26.07 8.35 7.76
CA ALA A 177 -25.33 8.70 8.97
C ALA A 177 -24.82 10.14 8.90
N GLN A 178 -24.98 10.90 9.99
CA GLN A 178 -24.41 12.25 10.12
C GLN A 178 -22.89 12.26 9.95
N ASN A 179 -22.22 11.21 10.43
CA ASN A 179 -20.81 10.96 10.18
C ASN A 179 -20.63 9.50 9.74
N PRO A 180 -20.43 9.24 8.43
CA PRO A 180 -20.31 7.87 7.91
C PRO A 180 -19.02 7.17 8.36
N TRP A 181 -18.02 7.88 8.89
CA TRP A 181 -16.82 7.27 9.44
C TRP A 181 -17.07 6.54 10.77
N LEU A 182 -17.97 7.04 11.62
CA LEU A 182 -18.22 6.45 12.94
C LEU A 182 -18.67 4.98 12.87
N PRO A 183 -19.72 4.62 12.09
CA PRO A 183 -20.14 3.22 12.00
C PRO A 183 -19.08 2.31 11.36
N LEU A 184 -18.29 2.81 10.40
CA LEU A 184 -17.17 2.06 9.82
C LEU A 184 -16.09 1.75 10.87
N VAL A 185 -15.71 2.75 11.67
CA VAL A 185 -14.73 2.57 12.75
C VAL A 185 -15.26 1.59 13.77
N ASP A 186 -16.50 1.77 14.25
CA ASP A 186 -17.13 0.90 15.24
C ASP A 186 -17.21 -0.56 14.76
N LYS A 187 -17.74 -0.77 13.55
CA LYS A 187 -17.83 -2.11 12.94
C LYS A 187 -16.45 -2.74 12.77
N SER A 188 -15.44 -2.00 12.33
CA SER A 188 -14.09 -2.53 12.12
C SER A 188 -13.44 -3.07 13.39
N LEU A 189 -13.81 -2.55 14.57
CA LEU A 189 -13.30 -3.03 15.87
C LEU A 189 -13.82 -4.42 16.25
N THR A 190 -14.89 -4.88 15.59
CA THR A 190 -15.43 -6.22 15.78
C THR A 190 -14.70 -7.28 14.96
N HIS A 191 -13.81 -6.87 14.06
CA HIS A 191 -13.09 -7.78 13.17
C HIS A 191 -12.01 -8.56 13.93
N ARG A 192 -11.84 -9.85 13.64
CA ARG A 192 -10.82 -10.70 14.30
C ARG A 192 -9.38 -10.32 13.95
N ASP A 193 -9.15 -9.90 12.72
CA ASP A 193 -7.85 -9.41 12.24
C ASP A 193 -7.68 -7.93 12.56
N GLU A 194 -6.67 -7.61 13.38
CA GLU A 194 -6.34 -6.26 13.82
C GLU A 194 -5.89 -5.32 12.69
N HIS A 195 -5.54 -5.85 11.51
CA HIS A 195 -5.19 -5.04 10.34
C HIS A 195 -6.40 -4.27 9.80
N VAL A 196 -7.62 -4.80 9.96
CA VAL A 196 -8.86 -4.14 9.50
C VAL A 196 -9.11 -2.82 10.22
N PRO A 197 -9.28 -2.77 11.57
CA PRO A 197 -9.45 -1.50 12.27
C PRO A 197 -8.21 -0.59 12.16
N LYS A 198 -7.03 -1.14 11.91
CA LYS A 198 -5.81 -0.36 11.62
C LYS A 198 -5.92 0.34 10.26
N ALA A 199 -6.36 -0.35 9.21
CA ALA A 199 -6.54 0.21 7.88
C ALA A 199 -7.62 1.32 7.86
N ILE A 200 -8.78 1.07 8.49
CA ILE A 200 -9.85 2.08 8.59
C ILE A 200 -9.36 3.35 9.31
N ARG A 201 -8.70 3.20 10.47
CA ARG A 201 -8.13 4.35 11.19
C ARG A 201 -7.05 5.08 10.38
N SER A 202 -6.27 4.35 9.58
CA SER A 202 -5.25 4.94 8.72
C SER A 202 -5.84 5.82 7.63
N LEU A 203 -6.97 5.42 7.06
CA LEU A 203 -7.68 6.22 6.06
C LEU A 203 -8.31 7.48 6.66
N VAL A 204 -8.94 7.38 7.85
CA VAL A 204 -9.42 8.54 8.60
C VAL A 204 -8.28 9.52 8.88
N TYR A 205 -7.14 8.99 9.34
CA TYR A 205 -5.98 9.80 9.66
C TYR A 205 -5.38 10.44 8.40
N ALA A 206 -5.24 9.68 7.30
CA ALA A 206 -4.69 10.19 6.05
C ALA A 206 -5.58 11.28 5.43
N GLU A 207 -6.90 11.11 5.44
CA GLU A 207 -7.83 12.13 4.94
C GLU A 207 -7.64 13.49 5.62
N LYS A 208 -7.32 13.49 6.93
CA LYS A 208 -7.08 14.72 7.69
C LYS A 208 -5.85 15.50 7.19
N PHE A 209 -4.85 14.83 6.62
CA PHE A 209 -3.61 15.46 6.13
C PHE A 209 -3.58 15.68 4.62
N ASP A 210 -4.55 15.13 3.87
CA ASP A 210 -4.64 15.32 2.43
C ASP A 210 -5.15 16.73 2.11
N ASN A 211 -4.26 17.55 1.56
CA ASN A 211 -4.60 18.91 1.15
C ASN A 211 -5.16 18.98 -0.27
N ALA A 212 -5.20 17.87 -1.01
CA ALA A 212 -5.75 17.84 -2.36
C ALA A 212 -7.25 18.17 -2.39
N GLN A 213 -7.70 18.74 -3.51
CA GLN A 213 -9.07 19.21 -3.69
C GLN A 213 -9.66 18.69 -5.01
N GLY A 214 -10.99 18.68 -5.09
CA GLY A 214 -11.71 18.29 -6.29
C GLY A 214 -11.35 16.87 -6.76
N LYS A 215 -10.97 16.73 -8.02
CA LYS A 215 -10.66 15.44 -8.65
C LYS A 215 -9.36 14.80 -8.13
N ASP A 216 -8.50 15.59 -7.50
CA ASP A 216 -7.22 15.11 -6.96
C ASP A 216 -7.37 14.56 -5.54
N LYS A 217 -8.49 14.83 -4.85
CA LYS A 217 -8.75 14.27 -3.52
C LYS A 217 -9.07 12.78 -3.64
N LEU A 218 -8.38 11.94 -2.87
CA LEU A 218 -8.67 10.51 -2.86
C LEU A 218 -10.03 10.23 -2.20
N PRO A 219 -10.78 9.21 -2.65
CA PRO A 219 -12.08 8.88 -2.08
C PRO A 219 -11.92 8.03 -0.80
N TYR A 220 -11.30 8.57 0.25
CA TYR A 220 -10.94 7.83 1.48
C TYR A 220 -12.09 7.02 2.08
N LEU A 221 -13.27 7.63 2.19
CA LEU A 221 -14.46 6.95 2.72
C LEU A 221 -14.86 5.76 1.82
N LYS A 222 -14.86 5.94 0.50
CA LYS A 222 -15.17 4.87 -0.47
C LYS A 222 -14.17 3.71 -0.36
N ILE A 223 -12.89 4.03 -0.16
CA ILE A 223 -11.83 3.04 0.04
C ILE A 223 -12.05 2.28 1.36
N ALA A 224 -12.41 2.97 2.44
CA ALA A 224 -12.72 2.32 3.70
C ALA A 224 -13.91 1.37 3.57
N GLN A 225 -14.95 1.79 2.86
CA GLN A 225 -16.12 0.97 2.56
C GLN A 225 -15.76 -0.26 1.71
N MET A 226 -14.84 -0.12 0.75
CA MET A 226 -14.30 -1.24 -0.02
C MET A 226 -13.59 -2.26 0.85
N ILE A 227 -12.80 -1.83 1.84
CA ILE A 227 -12.17 -2.73 2.80
C ILE A 227 -13.25 -3.50 3.56
N MET A 228 -14.29 -2.83 4.03
CA MET A 228 -15.40 -3.48 4.74
C MET A 228 -16.17 -4.47 3.85
N ASP A 229 -16.52 -4.09 2.62
CA ASP A 229 -17.20 -4.94 1.65
C ASP A 229 -16.37 -6.19 1.28
N THR A 230 -15.04 -6.05 1.30
CA THR A 230 -14.11 -7.13 0.97
C THR A 230 -13.87 -8.07 2.14
N LEU A 231 -13.93 -7.61 3.40
CA LEU A 231 -13.48 -8.40 4.56
C LEU A 231 -14.60 -8.82 5.51
N PHE A 232 -15.79 -8.23 5.39
CA PHE A 232 -16.97 -8.68 6.13
C PHE A 232 -17.92 -9.50 5.24
N PRO A 233 -18.63 -10.50 5.80
CA PRO A 233 -18.51 -11.00 7.18
C PRO A 233 -17.23 -11.84 7.41
N ASP A 234 -16.69 -11.80 8.63
CA ASP A 234 -15.35 -12.31 9.05
C ASP A 234 -15.11 -13.82 8.86
N ASP A 235 -16.17 -14.60 8.64
CA ASP A 235 -16.17 -16.05 8.74
C ASP A 235 -15.37 -16.72 7.60
N GLU A 236 -15.31 -16.06 6.44
CA GLU A 236 -14.73 -16.62 5.20
C GLU A 236 -13.82 -15.65 4.43
N LYS A 237 -13.83 -14.36 4.77
CA LYS A 237 -13.08 -13.33 4.03
C LYS A 237 -11.82 -12.92 4.78
N ASP A 238 -10.72 -12.78 4.04
CA ASP A 238 -9.41 -12.40 4.56
C ASP A 238 -8.57 -11.69 3.48
N TRP A 239 -7.51 -11.04 3.90
CA TRP A 239 -6.49 -10.50 3.00
C TRP A 239 -5.78 -11.63 2.27
N THR A 240 -5.56 -11.45 0.98
CA THR A 240 -4.87 -12.48 0.19
C THR A 240 -3.36 -12.42 0.38
N HIS A 241 -2.76 -13.60 0.53
CA HIS A 241 -1.32 -13.79 0.65
C HIS A 241 -0.68 -14.30 -0.67
N GLU A 242 -1.47 -14.52 -1.72
CA GLU A 242 -1.04 -15.14 -2.98
C GLU A 242 -0.24 -14.20 -3.90
N GLY A 243 -0.68 -12.95 -4.00
CA GLY A 243 -0.03 -11.88 -4.77
C GLY A 243 -0.90 -11.44 -5.93
N ILE A 244 -1.58 -10.31 -5.75
CA ILE A 244 -2.61 -9.82 -6.67
C ILE A 244 -2.10 -9.30 -8.02
N GLY A 245 -0.78 -9.24 -8.24
CA GLY A 245 -0.18 -8.95 -9.55
C GLY A 245 0.01 -10.17 -10.44
N TRP A 246 -0.22 -11.38 -9.93
CA TRP A 246 -0.03 -12.63 -10.67
C TRP A 246 -1.35 -13.12 -11.29
N ASP A 247 -1.35 -13.37 -12.59
CA ASP A 247 -2.54 -13.88 -13.29
C ASP A 247 -2.92 -15.30 -12.84
N GLU A 248 -1.95 -16.08 -12.35
CA GLU A 248 -2.15 -17.38 -11.74
C GLU A 248 -3.14 -17.32 -10.59
N TYR A 249 -2.99 -16.35 -9.68
CA TYR A 249 -3.92 -16.15 -8.57
C TYR A 249 -5.33 -15.81 -9.06
N TRP A 250 -5.46 -14.94 -10.06
CA TRP A 250 -6.79 -14.53 -10.55
C TRP A 250 -7.57 -15.64 -11.24
N LYS A 251 -6.93 -16.76 -11.62
CA LYS A 251 -7.61 -17.97 -12.10
C LYS A 251 -8.38 -18.70 -11.00
N THR A 252 -8.02 -18.49 -9.74
CA THR A 252 -8.69 -19.11 -8.57
C THR A 252 -9.75 -18.22 -7.95
N VAL A 253 -9.84 -16.95 -8.38
CA VAL A 253 -10.82 -15.98 -7.89
C VAL A 253 -12.06 -16.00 -8.77
N GLU A 254 -13.23 -16.04 -8.13
CA GLU A 254 -14.54 -16.03 -8.78
C GLU A 254 -14.77 -14.77 -9.62
N ASP A 255 -15.48 -14.93 -10.73
CA ASP A 255 -15.97 -13.82 -11.55
C ASP A 255 -17.23 -13.19 -10.89
N ILE A 256 -17.46 -11.89 -11.13
CA ILE A 256 -18.64 -11.14 -10.65
C ILE A 256 -19.48 -10.57 -11.80
#